data_AF-A0A7W6A184-F1
#
_entry.id   AF-A0A7W6A184-F1
#
_cell.length_a   1.000
_cell.length_b   1.000
_cell.length_c   1.000
_cell.angle_alpha   90.00
_cell.angle_beta   90.00
_cell.angle_gamma   90.00
#
_symmetry.space_group_name_H-M   'P 1'
#
loop_
_entity.id
_entity.type
_entity.pdbx_description
1 polymer ?
#
loop_
_entity_poly.entity_id
_entity_poly.type
_entity_poly.pdbx_seq_one_letter_code
_entity_poly.pdbx_strand_id
1 'polypeptide(L)'
;MKDILRILIAPLVWLASFSAVYGLHGLICGHGIGGSVFGLVSVPRLLMGGAYGLAVLLQVGLILALHAARFSSPSPFVRFVSRATAWVGLIASVWTLLPTVVTTYCL
;
A
#
# COMPACT_ATOMS: atom_id res chain seq x y z
N MET A 1 12.24 1.63 -21.85
CA MET A 1 11.94 0.84 -20.63
C MET A 1 11.54 1.69 -19.42
N LYS A 2 12.19 2.82 -19.14
CA LYS A 2 11.83 3.68 -17.98
C LYS A 2 10.37 4.18 -18.00
N ASP A 3 9.80 4.46 -19.16
CA ASP A 3 8.40 4.94 -19.25
C ASP A 3 7.37 3.86 -18.90
N ILE A 4 7.59 2.62 -19.31
CA ILE A 4 6.74 1.49 -18.89
C ILE A 4 6.79 1.33 -17.36
N LEU A 5 8.00 1.40 -16.78
CA LEU A 5 8.16 1.33 -15.33
C LEU A 5 7.43 2.49 -14.63
N ARG A 6 7.52 3.73 -15.13
CA ARG A 6 6.79 4.88 -14.56
C ARG A 6 5.27 4.70 -14.57
N ILE A 7 4.73 4.06 -15.60
CA ILE A 7 3.30 3.77 -15.73
C ILE A 7 2.88 2.67 -14.75
N LEU A 8 3.69 1.62 -14.63
CA LEU A 8 3.33 0.40 -13.90
C LEU A 8 3.78 0.39 -12.43
N ILE A 9 4.69 1.27 -12.00
CA ILE A 9 5.26 1.18 -10.65
C ILE A 9 4.21 1.29 -9.54
N ALA A 10 3.27 2.22 -9.67
CA ALA A 10 2.21 2.41 -8.67
C ALA A 10 1.25 1.20 -8.55
N PRO A 11 0.68 0.66 -9.64
CA PRO A 11 -0.15 -0.53 -9.56
C PRO A 11 0.63 -1.79 -9.11
N LEU A 12 1.92 -1.92 -9.47
CA LEU A 12 2.75 -3.02 -9.00
C LEU A 12 3.04 -2.93 -7.49
N VAL A 13 3.34 -1.74 -6.99
CA VAL A 13 3.54 -1.51 -5.54
C VAL A 13 2.24 -1.71 -4.77
N TRP A 14 1.08 -1.33 -5.35
CA TRP A 14 -0.22 -1.65 -4.77
C TRP A 14 -0.44 -3.16 -4.70
N LEU A 15 -0.19 -3.90 -5.79
CA LEU A 15 -0.37 -5.35 -5.84
C LEU A 15 0.53 -6.05 -4.81
N ALA A 16 1.80 -5.66 -4.74
CA ALA A 16 2.74 -6.19 -3.77
C ALA A 16 2.30 -5.91 -2.32
N SER A 17 1.85 -4.68 -2.05
CA SER A 17 1.34 -4.29 -0.73
C SER A 17 0.08 -5.06 -0.37
N PHE A 18 -0.84 -5.25 -1.32
CA PHE A 18 -2.06 -6.02 -1.15
C PHE A 18 -1.76 -7.46 -0.77
N SER A 19 -0.91 -8.13 -1.55
CA SER A 19 -0.49 -9.51 -1.25
C SER A 19 0.20 -9.62 0.10
N ALA A 20 1.08 -8.67 0.45
CA ALA A 20 1.79 -8.69 1.73
C ALA A 20 0.85 -8.48 2.93
N VAL A 21 -0.06 -7.50 2.86
CA VAL A 21 -0.98 -7.18 3.96
C VAL A 21 -2.00 -8.31 4.18
N TYR A 22 -2.58 -8.85 3.10
CA TYR A 22 -3.49 -10.00 3.23
C TYR A 22 -2.77 -11.30 3.61
N GLY A 23 -1.53 -11.48 3.18
CA GLY A 23 -0.69 -12.59 3.65
C GLY A 23 -0.40 -12.48 5.15
N LEU A 24 -0.04 -11.29 5.63
CA LEU A 24 0.15 -11.01 7.05
C LEU A 24 -1.14 -11.27 7.86
N HIS A 25 -2.30 -10.86 7.32
CA HIS A 25 -3.59 -11.16 7.92
C HIS A 25 -3.79 -12.67 8.10
N GLY A 26 -3.55 -13.45 7.04
CA GLY A 26 -3.66 -14.91 7.08
C GLY A 26 -2.70 -15.54 8.10
N LEU A 27 -1.47 -15.03 8.21
CA LEU A 27 -0.50 -15.50 9.21
C LEU A 27 -0.96 -15.22 10.65
N ILE A 28 -1.49 -14.02 10.91
CA ILE A 28 -2.00 -13.63 12.22
C ILE A 28 -3.14 -14.56 12.66
N CYS A 29 -4.13 -14.78 11.79
CA CYS A 29 -5.26 -15.65 12.11
C CYS A 29 -4.87 -17.13 12.15
N GLY A 30 -4.04 -17.59 11.23
CA GLY A 30 -3.67 -19.01 11.12
C GLY A 30 -2.73 -19.51 12.22
N HIS A 31 -1.86 -18.65 12.75
CA HIS A 31 -0.91 -19.00 13.81
C HIS A 31 -1.31 -18.48 15.19
N GLY A 32 -2.47 -17.82 15.32
CA GLY A 32 -2.93 -17.28 16.60
C GLY A 32 -1.98 -16.22 17.17
N ILE A 33 -1.40 -15.37 16.32
CA ILE A 33 -0.49 -14.31 16.76
C ILE A 33 -1.29 -13.32 17.60
N GLY A 34 -1.12 -13.38 18.91
CA GLY A 34 -1.89 -12.61 19.89
C GLY A 34 -1.01 -11.78 20.81
N GLY A 35 -1.61 -11.31 21.91
CA GLY A 35 -0.93 -10.52 22.94
C GLY A 35 -1.05 -9.01 22.75
N SER A 36 -0.44 -8.28 23.69
CA SER A 36 -0.46 -6.82 23.73
C SER A 36 0.93 -6.25 23.97
N VAL A 37 1.24 -5.17 23.26
CA VAL A 37 2.44 -4.36 23.49
C VAL A 37 2.12 -3.38 24.60
N PHE A 38 2.99 -3.34 25.62
CA PHE A 38 2.82 -2.51 26.83
C PHE A 38 1.48 -2.71 27.56
N GLY A 39 0.79 -3.84 27.35
CA GLY A 39 -0.53 -4.08 27.93
C GLY A 39 -1.67 -3.23 27.33
N LEU A 40 -1.37 -2.32 26.40
CA LEU A 40 -2.30 -1.28 25.91
C LEU A 40 -2.78 -1.52 24.47
N VAL A 41 -1.92 -2.03 23.60
CA VAL A 41 -2.21 -2.15 22.16
C VAL A 41 -2.08 -3.61 21.73
N SER A 42 -3.10 -4.17 21.09
CA SER A 42 -3.00 -5.55 20.60
C SER A 42 -1.98 -5.66 19.46
N VAL A 43 -1.13 -6.68 19.53
CA VAL A 43 -0.08 -6.93 18.52
C VAL A 43 -0.67 -7.03 17.10
N PRO A 44 -1.78 -7.76 16.86
CA PRO A 44 -2.44 -7.78 15.56
C PRO A 44 -2.84 -6.41 15.02
N ARG A 45 -3.42 -5.56 15.87
CA ARG A 45 -3.83 -4.20 15.48
C ARG A 45 -2.63 -3.35 15.10
N LEU A 46 -1.56 -3.45 15.88
CA LEU A 46 -0.33 -2.70 15.62
C LEU A 46 0.30 -3.13 14.28
N LEU A 47 0.41 -4.43 14.04
CA LEU A 47 0.98 -4.97 12.80
C LEU A 47 0.14 -4.59 11.58
N MET A 48 -1.18 -4.76 11.66
CA MET A 48 -2.08 -4.47 10.55
C MET A 48 -2.19 -2.97 10.28
N GLY A 49 -2.30 -2.15 11.33
CA GLY A 49 -2.27 -0.69 11.23
C GLY A 49 -0.96 -0.18 10.66
N GLY A 50 0.17 -0.74 11.10
CA GLY A 50 1.50 -0.40 10.59
C GLY A 50 1.66 -0.78 9.11
N ALA A 51 1.24 -1.98 8.72
CA ALA A 51 1.31 -2.45 7.34
C ALA A 51 0.40 -1.63 6.41
N TYR A 52 -0.82 -1.31 6.85
CA TYR A 52 -1.73 -0.41 6.15
C TYR A 52 -1.12 0.99 5.95
N GLY A 53 -0.62 1.59 7.03
CA GLY A 53 0.02 2.91 7.00
C GLY A 53 1.23 2.94 6.07
N LEU A 54 2.08 1.92 6.14
CA LEU A 54 3.25 1.80 5.26
C LEU A 54 2.85 1.69 3.79
N ALA A 55 1.85 0.88 3.44
CA ALA A 55 1.35 0.74 2.07
C ALA A 55 0.84 2.08 1.51
N VAL A 56 0.07 2.83 2.31
CA VAL A 56 -0.42 4.16 1.93
C VAL A 56 0.73 5.15 1.75
N LEU A 57 1.69 5.18 2.69
CA LEU A 57 2.86 6.06 2.61
C LEU A 57 3.72 5.77 1.38
N LEU A 58 3.89 4.50 1.00
CA LEU A 58 4.61 4.12 -0.23
C LEU A 58 3.92 4.70 -1.47
N GLN A 59 2.59 4.64 -1.55
CA GLN A 59 1.85 5.23 -2.67
C GLN A 59 1.96 6.75 -2.71
N VAL A 60 1.86 7.42 -1.56
CA VAL A 60 2.08 8.87 -1.46
C VAL A 60 3.49 9.22 -1.93
N GLY A 61 4.50 8.46 -1.51
CA GLY A 61 5.88 8.62 -1.98
C GLY A 61 6.02 8.49 -3.49
N LEU A 62 5.33 7.53 -4.11
CA LEU A 62 5.32 7.36 -5.57
C LEU A 62 4.64 8.53 -6.28
N ILE A 63 3.52 9.03 -5.77
CA ILE A 63 2.86 10.23 -6.31
C ILE A 63 3.83 11.40 -6.29
N LEU A 64 4.48 11.67 -5.14
CA LEU A 64 5.44 12.76 -5.00
C LEU A 64 6.62 12.59 -5.96
N ALA A 65 7.17 11.38 -6.07
CA ALA A 65 8.26 11.07 -6.97
C ALA A 65 7.89 11.31 -8.45
N LEU A 66 6.71 10.87 -8.88
CA LEU A 66 6.23 11.01 -10.27
C LEU A 66 5.82 12.46 -10.61
N HIS A 67 5.59 13.32 -9.62
CA HIS A 67 5.39 14.76 -9.82
C HIS A 67 6.71 15.54 -9.85
N ALA A 68 7.78 15.02 -9.26
CA ALA A 68 9.09 15.67 -9.27
C ALA A 68 9.70 15.74 -10.68
N ALA A 69 10.27 16.89 -11.03
CA ALA A 69 10.89 17.12 -12.34
C ALA A 69 11.97 16.08 -12.68
N ARG A 70 12.68 15.57 -11.67
CA ARG A 70 13.73 14.54 -11.82
C ARG A 70 13.23 13.22 -12.42
N PHE A 71 12.01 12.81 -12.12
CA PHE A 71 11.47 11.50 -12.53
C PHE A 71 10.39 11.60 -13.60
N SER A 72 9.89 12.81 -13.90
CA SER A 72 8.91 13.06 -14.95
C SER A 72 9.42 12.59 -16.31
N SER A 73 8.53 12.00 -17.11
CA SER A 73 8.80 11.75 -18.53
C SER A 73 8.67 13.06 -19.32
N PRO A 74 9.49 13.29 -20.37
CA PRO A 74 9.31 14.39 -21.30
C PRO A 74 8.04 14.23 -22.16
N SER A 75 7.54 13.00 -22.32
CA SER A 75 6.29 12.74 -23.03
C SER A 75 5.08 13.18 -22.20
N PRO A 76 4.21 14.07 -22.71
CA PRO A 76 3.00 14.50 -22.01
C PRO A 76 2.05 13.34 -21.72
N PHE A 77 1.92 12.38 -22.65
CA PHE A 77 1.09 11.21 -22.49
C PHE A 77 1.57 10.31 -21.35
N VAL A 78 2.87 9.94 -21.36
CA VAL A 78 3.44 9.10 -20.29
C VAL A 78 3.29 9.77 -18.93
N ARG A 79 3.55 11.08 -18.86
CA ARG A 79 3.41 11.85 -17.62
C ARG A 79 1.98 11.83 -17.10
N PHE A 80 0.99 12.00 -17.97
CA PHE A 80 -0.42 11.91 -17.61
C PHE A 80 -0.76 10.51 -17.08
N VAL A 81 -0.45 9.47 -17.86
CA VAL A 81 -0.76 8.09 -17.50
C VAL A 81 -0.08 7.68 -16.20
N SER A 82 1.21 7.99 -16.01
CA SER A 82 1.92 7.67 -14.76
C SER A 82 1.33 8.34 -13.53
N ARG A 83 0.84 9.57 -13.67
CA ARG A 83 0.21 10.29 -12.54
C ARG A 83 -1.18 9.74 -12.26
N ALA A 84 -1.95 9.44 -13.31
CA ALA A 84 -3.26 8.81 -13.17
C ALA A 84 -3.14 7.45 -12.48
N THR A 85 -2.20 6.59 -12.91
CA THR A 85 -2.00 5.28 -12.28
C THR A 85 -1.46 5.38 -10.85
N ALA A 86 -0.69 6.43 -10.52
CA ALA A 86 -0.27 6.71 -9.15
C ALA A 86 -1.45 7.03 -8.22
N TRP A 87 -2.38 7.88 -8.66
CA TRP A 87 -3.60 8.17 -7.89
C TRP A 87 -4.50 6.93 -7.77
N VAL A 88 -4.65 6.16 -8.84
CA VAL A 88 -5.39 4.89 -8.80
C VAL A 88 -4.75 3.93 -7.78
N GLY A 89 -3.42 3.81 -7.76
CA GLY A 89 -2.70 2.97 -6.78
C GLY A 89 -2.94 3.41 -5.33
N LEU A 90 -2.97 4.71 -5.06
CA LEU A 90 -3.29 5.24 -3.74
C LEU A 90 -4.75 4.93 -3.33
N ILE A 91 -5.72 5.27 -4.19
CA ILE A 91 -7.14 5.05 -3.90
C ILE A 91 -7.41 3.55 -3.70
N ALA A 92 -6.85 2.71 -4.57
CA ALA A 92 -6.94 1.26 -4.45
C ALA A 92 -6.32 0.77 -3.13
N SER A 93 -5.15 1.27 -2.74
CA SER A 93 -4.52 0.88 -1.45
C SER A 93 -5.39 1.27 -0.26
N VAL A 94 -5.91 2.49 -0.24
CA VAL A 94 -6.76 2.97 0.85
C VAL A 94 -8.02 2.11 0.94
N TRP A 95 -8.69 1.87 -0.18
CA TRP A 95 -9.99 1.20 -0.19
C TRP A 95 -9.89 -0.31 0.05
N THR A 96 -8.96 -1.00 -0.63
CA THR A 96 -8.88 -2.46 -0.54
C THR A 96 -8.24 -2.95 0.75
N LEU A 97 -7.41 -2.12 1.39
CA LEU A 97 -6.78 -2.47 2.67
C LEU A 97 -7.55 -1.97 3.88
N LEU A 98 -8.55 -1.07 3.71
CA LEU A 98 -9.34 -0.56 4.83
C LEU A 98 -9.96 -1.68 5.71
N PRO A 99 -10.53 -2.76 5.15
CA PRO A 99 -11.14 -3.82 5.97
C PRO A 99 -10.15 -4.46 6.95
N THR A 100 -8.87 -4.56 6.60
CA THR A 100 -7.84 -5.21 7.44
C THR A 100 -7.54 -4.45 8.72
N VAL A 101 -7.97 -3.18 8.83
CA VAL A 101 -7.77 -2.36 10.04
C VAL A 101 -9.08 -2.02 10.77
N VAL A 102 -10.21 -1.94 10.06
CA VAL A 102 -11.50 -1.50 10.67
C VAL A 102 -12.43 -2.63 11.08
N THR A 103 -12.33 -3.81 10.45
CA THR A 103 -13.17 -4.96 10.80
C THR A 103 -12.51 -5.83 11.86
N THR A 104 -13.28 -6.60 12.63
CA THR A 104 -12.75 -7.64 13.51
C THR A 104 -12.17 -8.78 12.68
N TYR A 105 -10.91 -9.11 12.94
CA TYR A 105 -10.16 -10.17 12.29
C TYR A 105 -10.26 -11.46 13.10
N CYS A 106 -10.24 -12.59 12.40
CA CYS A 106 -10.22 -13.95 12.95
C CYS A 106 -11.48 -14.28 13.78
N LEU A 107 -12.50 -14.82 13.11
CA LEU A 107 -13.67 -15.45 13.76
C LEU A 107 -13.33 -16.87 14.20
#